data_AF-A0A520KUT3-F1
#
_entry.id   AF-A0A520KUT3-F1
#
_cell.length_a   1.000
_cell.length_b   1.000
_cell.length_c   1.000
_cell.angle_alpha   90.00
_cell.angle_beta   90.00
_cell.angle_gamma   90.00
#
_symmetry.space_group_name_H-M   'P 1'
#
loop_
_entity.id
_entity.type
_entity.pdbx_description
1 polymer ?
#
loop_
_entity_poly.entity_id
_entity_poly.type
_entity_poly.pdbx_seq_one_letter_code
_entity_poly.pdbx_strand_id
1 'polypeptide(L)'
;MKVKINRREMEINEAPSIFDAIIMSEEPYRGDCVIAVVRKEEIETREFLVETSAGKFPITIDESFLYLWMKFYGDIRVRCGWRSKSAITFGPMDLSSLKIKARRGMCKYKRGDLFLSFGGFDAANAYLCISGMDHEGIYGAPENYERIGTFVAHGFAARLKEEDSILSIYPIGSIREETTLLTPEEAKKVPVKDDERIITYVSTNLFQGAPNCVEHFLSAIGDIFEVKRTTSTFISSERSRTDLKEENTVYRTKGAITVRNDGSRAGEVYIYKEDALPAKSHSVVGKVVDGIELAENADIGDKILIKRDVKSLIVVGKTNKEARDYLTSQGIRHIIVEDEDDGAIIVEQRPKLTMEVKSLGSVVTLAMDPMDICYIEIWDKDAPMSASYFRRAADMTSGVGKLVVSAINRDRVILYSPIIKRPPLPFEKIRSKIEGGIIGVTNSERRESGVMGVRFMASDTYGPTGERLTATNIIGKVREGLEFLKKRNAGDIVYLAEDV
;
A
#
# COMPACT_ATOMS: atom_id res chain seq x y z
N MET A 1 -14.95 -7.37 -25.71
CA MET A 1 -15.07 -7.14 -24.26
C MET A 1 -14.18 -5.99 -23.87
N LYS A 2 -14.69 -5.01 -23.12
CA LYS A 2 -13.94 -3.91 -22.51
C LYS A 2 -13.45 -4.36 -21.14
N VAL A 3 -12.15 -4.34 -20.96
CA VAL A 3 -11.50 -4.84 -19.73
C VAL A 3 -10.45 -3.82 -19.32
N LYS A 4 -10.32 -3.58 -18.03
CA LYS A 4 -9.29 -2.69 -17.49
C LYS A 4 -8.25 -3.49 -16.72
N ILE A 5 -7.03 -3.53 -17.21
CA ILE A 5 -5.91 -4.21 -16.55
C ILE A 5 -5.02 -3.14 -15.95
N ASN A 6 -4.99 -3.06 -14.63
CA ASN A 6 -4.41 -1.97 -13.86
C ASN A 6 -4.97 -0.60 -14.31
N ARG A 7 -4.16 0.19 -15.03
CA ARG A 7 -4.55 1.49 -15.58
C ARG A 7 -4.86 1.43 -17.08
N ARG A 8 -4.59 0.30 -17.75
CA ARG A 8 -4.75 0.14 -19.21
C ARG A 8 -6.14 -0.39 -19.54
N GLU A 9 -6.89 0.38 -20.32
CA GLU A 9 -8.17 -0.07 -20.89
C GLU A 9 -7.89 -0.78 -22.23
N MET A 10 -8.55 -1.92 -22.43
CA MET A 10 -8.36 -2.77 -23.60
C MET A 10 -9.70 -3.28 -24.11
N GLU A 11 -9.85 -3.28 -25.43
CA GLU A 11 -10.90 -4.05 -26.11
C GLU A 11 -10.31 -5.37 -26.57
N ILE A 12 -10.81 -6.46 -26.00
CA ILE A 12 -10.37 -7.81 -26.30
C ILE A 12 -11.48 -8.53 -27.06
N ASN A 13 -11.14 -9.02 -28.25
CA ASN A 13 -12.07 -9.79 -29.09
C ASN A 13 -12.22 -11.22 -28.56
N GLU A 14 -11.10 -11.86 -28.20
CA GLU A 14 -11.06 -13.19 -27.59
C GLU A 14 -9.93 -13.24 -26.53
N ALA A 15 -10.26 -13.41 -25.25
CA ALA A 15 -9.34 -13.84 -24.20
C ALA A 15 -9.94 -15.08 -23.53
N PRO A 16 -9.27 -16.25 -23.58
CA PRO A 16 -9.78 -17.47 -22.95
C PRO A 16 -9.84 -17.35 -21.42
N SER A 17 -8.91 -16.59 -20.82
CA SER A 17 -8.78 -16.46 -19.38
C SER A 17 -8.28 -15.09 -18.93
N ILE A 18 -8.47 -14.80 -17.64
CA ILE A 18 -7.96 -13.60 -16.96
C ILE A 18 -6.44 -13.51 -17.10
N PHE A 19 -5.76 -14.66 -17.01
CA PHE A 19 -4.32 -14.71 -17.19
C PHE A 19 -3.89 -14.33 -18.61
N ASP A 20 -4.57 -14.81 -19.64
CA ASP A 20 -4.25 -14.47 -21.04
C ASP A 20 -4.41 -12.97 -21.30
N ALA A 21 -5.46 -12.36 -20.73
CA ALA A 21 -5.65 -10.92 -20.84
C ALA A 21 -4.52 -10.13 -20.18
N ILE A 22 -4.01 -10.57 -19.02
CA ILE A 22 -2.82 -9.98 -18.38
C ILE A 22 -1.61 -10.07 -19.32
N ILE A 23 -1.34 -11.23 -19.93
CA ILE A 23 -0.21 -11.39 -20.87
C ILE A 23 -0.36 -10.45 -22.07
N MET A 24 -1.54 -10.37 -22.68
CA MET A 24 -1.83 -9.49 -23.81
C MET A 24 -1.67 -8.01 -23.48
N SER A 25 -1.86 -7.64 -22.22
CA SER A 25 -1.73 -6.25 -21.76
C SER A 25 -0.30 -5.78 -21.59
N GLU A 26 0.67 -6.70 -21.54
CA GLU A 26 2.08 -6.44 -21.21
C GLU A 26 2.28 -5.71 -19.86
N GLU A 27 1.24 -5.64 -19.02
CA GLU A 27 1.35 -5.04 -17.71
C GLU A 27 2.15 -5.95 -16.76
N PRO A 28 2.93 -5.38 -15.83
CA PRO A 28 3.70 -6.16 -14.86
C PRO A 28 2.81 -7.10 -14.04
N TYR A 29 3.26 -8.35 -13.89
CA TYR A 29 2.70 -9.32 -12.95
C TYR A 29 3.81 -10.23 -12.43
N ARG A 30 3.51 -11.03 -11.40
CA ARG A 30 4.47 -11.99 -10.84
C ARG A 30 3.78 -13.31 -10.50
N GLY A 31 4.39 -14.43 -10.86
CA GLY A 31 3.79 -15.78 -10.77
C GLY A 31 3.49 -16.29 -9.36
N ASP A 32 4.07 -15.68 -8.32
CA ASP A 32 3.79 -15.99 -6.92
C ASP A 32 2.99 -14.90 -6.20
N CYS A 33 2.45 -13.90 -6.92
CA CYS A 33 1.62 -12.84 -6.35
C CYS A 33 0.16 -12.99 -6.74
N VAL A 34 -0.74 -12.58 -5.83
CA VAL A 34 -2.19 -12.58 -6.07
C VAL A 34 -2.61 -11.52 -7.10
N ILE A 35 -3.72 -11.79 -7.77
CA ILE A 35 -4.38 -10.94 -8.76
C ILE A 35 -5.78 -10.62 -8.23
N ALA A 36 -6.16 -9.34 -8.19
CA ALA A 36 -7.51 -8.93 -7.84
C ALA A 36 -8.37 -8.78 -9.10
N VAL A 37 -9.56 -9.37 -9.08
CA VAL A 37 -10.57 -9.23 -10.12
C VAL A 37 -11.76 -8.51 -9.51
N VAL A 38 -12.00 -7.29 -9.97
CA VAL A 38 -13.09 -6.44 -9.51
C VAL A 38 -14.22 -6.51 -10.53
N ARG A 39 -15.39 -6.93 -10.06
CA ARG A 39 -16.63 -7.03 -10.83
C ARG A 39 -17.63 -6.02 -10.31
N LYS A 40 -18.31 -5.35 -11.23
CA LYS A 40 -19.48 -4.55 -10.91
C LYS A 40 -20.70 -5.43 -11.01
N GLU A 41 -21.41 -5.57 -9.91
CA GLU A 41 -22.72 -6.19 -9.89
C GLU A 41 -23.78 -5.11 -9.74
N GLU A 42 -24.77 -5.14 -10.63
CA GLU A 42 -25.99 -4.37 -10.43
C GLU A 42 -26.82 -5.04 -9.33
N ILE A 43 -27.03 -4.32 -8.24
CA ILE A 43 -27.93 -4.73 -7.17
C ILE A 43 -29.23 -3.94 -7.25
N GLU A 44 -30.35 -4.61 -7.02
CA GLU A 44 -31.64 -3.94 -6.92
C GLU A 44 -31.63 -2.95 -5.75
N THR A 45 -31.84 -1.68 -6.06
CA THR A 45 -32.02 -0.62 -5.06
C THR A 45 -33.46 -0.16 -5.05
N ARG A 46 -33.92 0.28 -3.88
CA ARG A 46 -35.23 0.93 -3.71
C ARG A 46 -35.13 2.45 -3.80
N GLU A 47 -33.93 3.01 -3.78
CA GLU A 47 -33.71 4.46 -3.78
C GLU A 47 -33.35 4.95 -5.17
N PHE A 48 -34.01 6.01 -5.63
CA PHE A 48 -33.78 6.60 -6.94
C PHE A 48 -33.66 8.11 -6.81
N LEU A 49 -32.76 8.71 -7.59
CA LEU A 49 -32.62 10.15 -7.73
C LEU A 49 -33.41 10.59 -8.98
N VAL A 50 -34.46 11.38 -8.75
CA VAL A 50 -35.22 12.02 -9.83
C VAL A 50 -34.58 13.35 -10.14
N GLU A 51 -34.25 13.58 -11.41
CA GLU A 51 -33.74 14.84 -11.93
C GLU A 51 -34.85 15.55 -12.70
N THR A 52 -35.18 16.77 -12.26
CA THR A 52 -36.13 17.66 -12.93
C THR A 52 -35.48 18.96 -13.35
N SER A 53 -36.19 19.74 -14.18
CA SER A 53 -35.80 21.11 -14.53
C SER A 53 -35.64 22.05 -13.32
N ALA A 54 -36.28 21.75 -12.19
CA ALA A 54 -36.18 22.55 -10.95
C ALA A 54 -35.13 22.03 -9.95
N GLY A 55 -34.45 20.93 -10.25
CA GLY A 55 -33.41 20.32 -9.41
C GLY A 55 -33.59 18.81 -9.21
N LYS A 56 -32.81 18.23 -8.29
CA LYS A 56 -32.80 16.78 -8.03
C LYS A 56 -33.36 16.45 -6.65
N PHE A 57 -34.03 15.30 -6.54
CA PHE A 57 -34.53 14.80 -5.26
C PHE A 57 -34.59 13.28 -5.23
N PRO A 58 -34.38 12.65 -4.05
CA PRO A 58 -34.50 11.22 -3.90
C PRO A 58 -35.97 10.79 -3.72
N ILE A 59 -36.30 9.62 -4.23
CA ILE A 59 -37.54 8.86 -3.96
C ILE A 59 -37.17 7.45 -3.49
N THR A 60 -38.08 6.82 -2.75
CA THR A 60 -37.93 5.43 -2.33
C THR A 60 -39.13 4.62 -2.83
N ILE A 61 -38.89 3.56 -3.59
CA ILE A 61 -39.92 2.69 -4.13
C ILE A 61 -40.30 1.61 -3.10
N ASP A 62 -41.59 1.34 -2.99
CA ASP A 62 -42.10 0.27 -2.13
C ASP A 62 -41.68 -1.09 -2.71
N GLU A 63 -41.26 -2.00 -1.83
CA GLU A 63 -40.75 -3.33 -2.21
C GLU A 63 -41.76 -4.12 -3.06
N SER A 64 -43.05 -3.99 -2.76
CA SER A 64 -44.14 -4.64 -3.51
C SER A 64 -44.29 -4.15 -4.95
N PHE A 65 -43.80 -2.96 -5.28
CA PHE A 65 -43.88 -2.35 -6.61
C PHE A 65 -42.54 -2.27 -7.34
N LEU A 66 -41.42 -2.57 -6.66
CA LEU A 66 -40.07 -2.42 -7.20
C LEU A 66 -39.87 -3.19 -8.52
N TYR A 67 -40.33 -4.44 -8.58
CA TYR A 67 -40.23 -5.26 -9.79
C TYR A 67 -40.94 -4.64 -11.01
N LEU A 68 -42.06 -3.95 -10.80
CA LEU A 68 -42.78 -3.25 -11.88
C LEU A 68 -42.09 -1.94 -12.24
N TRP A 69 -41.65 -1.18 -11.22
CA TRP A 69 -40.90 0.07 -11.40
C TRP A 69 -39.66 -0.11 -12.28
N MET A 70 -38.88 -1.17 -12.03
CA MET A 70 -37.66 -1.49 -12.78
C MET A 70 -37.88 -1.67 -14.30
N LYS A 71 -39.13 -1.95 -14.73
CA LYS A 71 -39.45 -2.16 -16.14
C LYS A 71 -39.63 -0.88 -16.95
N PHE A 72 -39.84 0.27 -16.31
CA PHE A 72 -40.20 1.50 -17.03
C PHE A 72 -39.53 2.78 -16.51
N TYR A 73 -38.92 2.79 -15.32
CA TYR A 73 -38.40 4.03 -14.74
C TYR A 73 -37.36 4.74 -15.64
N GLY A 74 -36.54 3.98 -16.37
CA GLY A 74 -35.50 4.51 -17.26
C GLY A 74 -36.05 5.29 -18.45
N ASP A 75 -37.30 5.04 -18.82
CA ASP A 75 -37.99 5.69 -19.94
C ASP A 75 -38.76 6.95 -19.53
N ILE A 76 -38.83 7.25 -18.23
CA ILE A 76 -39.59 8.40 -17.72
C ILE A 76 -38.87 9.70 -18.07
N ARG A 77 -39.35 10.34 -19.14
CA ARG A 77 -38.95 11.69 -19.57
C ARG A 77 -40.19 12.48 -19.98
N VAL A 78 -40.87 13.04 -18.98
CA VAL A 78 -42.22 13.58 -19.13
C VAL A 78 -42.35 14.95 -18.47
N ARG A 79 -43.27 15.76 -19.00
CA ARG A 79 -43.62 17.08 -18.43
C ARG A 79 -44.61 16.94 -17.29
N CYS A 80 -44.81 18.02 -16.54
CA CYS A 80 -45.93 18.09 -15.62
C CYS A 80 -47.25 17.95 -16.40
N GLY A 81 -48.10 17.02 -15.99
CA GLY A 81 -49.41 16.78 -16.60
C GLY A 81 -50.44 17.77 -16.05
N TRP A 82 -50.58 17.80 -14.73
CA TRP A 82 -51.42 18.74 -14.01
C TRP A 82 -50.94 18.94 -12.58
N ARG A 83 -51.34 20.07 -11.98
CA ARG A 83 -51.08 20.38 -10.58
C ARG A 83 -52.39 20.75 -9.89
N SER A 84 -52.56 20.24 -8.67
CA SER A 84 -53.64 20.65 -7.77
C SER A 84 -53.04 21.10 -6.43
N LYS A 85 -53.91 21.44 -5.47
CA LYS A 85 -53.48 21.67 -4.08
C LYS A 85 -52.94 20.39 -3.43
N SER A 86 -53.42 19.22 -3.86
CA SER A 86 -53.14 17.93 -3.24
C SER A 86 -51.99 17.17 -3.89
N ALA A 87 -51.78 17.31 -5.20
CA ALA A 87 -50.78 16.54 -5.93
C ALA A 87 -50.20 17.30 -7.12
N ILE A 88 -49.00 16.91 -7.53
CA ILE A 88 -48.41 17.25 -8.82
C ILE A 88 -48.16 15.97 -9.61
N THR A 89 -48.40 16.01 -10.91
CA THR A 89 -48.30 14.83 -11.77
C THR A 89 -47.35 15.05 -12.92
N PHE A 90 -46.73 13.96 -13.38
CA PHE A 90 -45.78 13.92 -14.47
C PHE A 90 -46.18 12.84 -15.46
N GLY A 91 -46.42 13.23 -16.71
CA GLY A 91 -46.97 12.35 -17.75
C GLY A 91 -47.52 13.15 -18.94
N PRO A 92 -48.28 12.49 -19.83
CA PRO A 92 -48.61 11.07 -19.79
C PRO A 92 -47.43 10.16 -20.16
N MET A 93 -47.49 8.91 -19.70
CA MET A 93 -46.61 7.82 -20.11
C MET A 93 -47.44 6.56 -20.42
N ASP A 94 -47.01 5.77 -21.40
CA ASP A 94 -47.70 4.55 -21.80
C ASP A 94 -47.19 3.36 -20.98
N LEU A 95 -48.04 2.84 -20.09
CA LEU A 95 -47.79 1.65 -19.28
C LEU A 95 -48.67 0.46 -19.66
N SER A 96 -49.28 0.48 -20.85
CA SER A 96 -50.17 -0.60 -21.32
C SER A 96 -49.48 -1.96 -21.37
N SER A 97 -48.17 -1.99 -21.62
CA SER A 97 -47.33 -3.20 -21.63
C SER A 97 -47.30 -3.93 -20.28
N LEU A 98 -47.53 -3.23 -19.17
CA LEU A 98 -47.55 -3.82 -17.83
C LEU A 98 -48.84 -4.61 -17.54
N LYS A 99 -49.88 -4.45 -18.37
CA LYS A 99 -51.19 -5.13 -18.25
C LYS A 99 -51.84 -4.98 -16.87
N ILE A 100 -51.62 -3.85 -16.19
CA ILE A 100 -52.21 -3.56 -14.88
C ILE A 100 -53.56 -2.87 -15.06
N LYS A 101 -54.60 -3.35 -14.38
CA LYS A 101 -55.92 -2.73 -14.41
C LYS A 101 -55.97 -1.47 -13.55
N ALA A 102 -56.82 -0.51 -13.92
CA ALA A 102 -57.08 0.68 -13.12
C ALA A 102 -58.13 0.41 -12.04
N ARG A 103 -57.88 0.84 -10.81
CA ARG A 103 -58.86 0.86 -9.73
C ARG A 103 -59.86 2.00 -9.91
N ARG A 104 -61.16 1.71 -9.76
CA ARG A 104 -62.26 2.71 -9.88
C ARG A 104 -62.77 3.27 -8.55
N GLY A 105 -62.17 2.86 -7.43
CA GLY A 105 -62.55 3.28 -6.08
C GLY A 105 -61.69 4.41 -5.52
N MET A 106 -62.12 4.94 -4.37
CA MET A 106 -61.36 5.94 -3.60
C MET A 106 -60.06 5.34 -3.06
N CYS A 107 -58.96 6.11 -3.12
CA CYS A 107 -57.69 5.80 -2.48
C CYS A 107 -57.30 6.93 -1.52
N LYS A 108 -56.53 6.59 -0.48
CA LYS A 108 -56.04 7.55 0.51
C LYS A 108 -54.55 7.79 0.32
N TYR A 109 -54.16 9.05 0.27
CA TYR A 109 -52.77 9.45 0.07
C TYR A 109 -52.32 10.34 1.21
N LYS A 110 -51.13 10.06 1.74
CA LYS A 110 -50.44 10.92 2.70
C LYS A 110 -49.51 11.87 1.97
N ARG A 111 -49.12 12.95 2.64
CA ARG A 111 -48.08 13.85 2.19
C ARG A 111 -46.78 13.07 1.94
N GLY A 112 -46.22 13.22 0.74
CA GLY A 112 -45.01 12.53 0.31
C GLY A 112 -45.25 11.15 -0.26
N ASP A 113 -46.49 10.68 -0.40
CA ASP A 113 -46.75 9.45 -1.15
C ASP A 113 -46.47 9.66 -2.64
N LEU A 114 -45.79 8.68 -3.23
CA LEU A 114 -45.63 8.52 -4.66
C LEU A 114 -46.65 7.50 -5.14
N PHE A 115 -47.43 7.84 -6.18
CA PHE A 115 -48.46 6.97 -6.73
C PHE A 115 -48.57 7.11 -8.24
N LEU A 116 -49.27 6.18 -8.90
CA LEU A 116 -49.61 6.29 -10.32
C LEU A 116 -51.08 6.65 -10.49
N SER A 117 -51.38 7.44 -11.51
CA SER A 117 -52.74 7.77 -11.94
C SER A 117 -52.94 7.34 -13.39
N PHE A 118 -53.95 6.52 -13.67
CA PHE A 118 -54.34 6.15 -15.04
C PHE A 118 -55.48 7.06 -15.48
N GLY A 119 -55.15 8.10 -16.26
CA GLY A 119 -56.10 9.08 -16.76
C GLY A 119 -57.17 8.44 -17.63
N GLY A 120 -58.45 8.62 -17.28
CA GLY A 120 -59.55 7.92 -17.95
C GLY A 120 -59.62 6.41 -17.64
N PHE A 121 -58.94 5.95 -16.58
CA PHE A 121 -58.80 4.54 -16.21
C PHE A 121 -58.05 3.69 -17.26
N ASP A 122 -57.17 4.32 -18.04
CA ASP A 122 -56.36 3.70 -19.07
C ASP A 122 -54.85 3.79 -18.74
N ALA A 123 -54.18 2.64 -18.70
CA ALA A 123 -52.74 2.54 -18.43
C ALA A 123 -51.88 3.14 -19.56
N ALA A 124 -52.43 3.33 -20.76
CA ALA A 124 -51.75 4.07 -21.84
C ALA A 124 -51.63 5.58 -21.55
N ASN A 125 -52.38 6.09 -20.57
CA ASN A 125 -52.40 7.49 -20.15
C ASN A 125 -52.02 7.60 -18.67
N ALA A 126 -50.86 7.06 -18.28
CA ALA A 126 -50.41 7.02 -16.91
C ALA A 126 -49.65 8.29 -16.50
N TYR A 127 -49.74 8.66 -15.22
CA TYR A 127 -49.01 9.78 -14.63
C TYR A 127 -48.33 9.35 -13.34
N LEU A 128 -47.07 9.73 -13.17
CA LEU A 128 -46.36 9.65 -11.91
C LEU A 128 -46.77 10.82 -11.02
N CYS A 129 -47.31 10.54 -9.85
CA CYS A 129 -47.94 11.53 -8.98
C CYS A 129 -47.22 11.64 -7.65
N ILE A 130 -46.95 12.87 -7.21
CA ILE A 130 -46.40 13.17 -5.88
C ILE A 130 -47.47 13.88 -5.06
N SER A 131 -47.84 13.29 -3.93
CA SER A 131 -48.79 13.87 -2.99
C SER A 131 -48.14 14.98 -2.15
N GLY A 132 -48.66 16.19 -2.25
CA GLY A 132 -48.19 17.37 -1.50
C GLY A 132 -48.81 17.49 -0.11
N MET A 133 -49.96 16.85 0.14
CA MET A 133 -50.69 16.85 1.41
C MET A 133 -51.63 15.64 1.51
N ASP A 134 -52.08 15.32 2.72
CA ASP A 134 -53.02 14.24 2.96
C ASP A 134 -54.36 14.51 2.26
N HIS A 135 -54.86 13.54 1.50
CA HIS A 135 -56.12 13.65 0.78
C HIS A 135 -56.68 12.28 0.35
N GLU A 136 -57.92 12.27 -0.12
CA GLU A 136 -58.57 11.11 -0.74
C GLU A 136 -58.99 11.48 -2.17
N GLY A 137 -58.90 10.53 -3.10
CA GLY A 137 -59.26 10.77 -4.50
C GLY A 137 -59.39 9.50 -5.34
N ILE A 138 -60.08 9.61 -6.48
CA ILE A 138 -60.20 8.55 -7.48
C ILE A 138 -59.29 8.91 -8.66
N TYR A 139 -58.08 8.36 -8.67
CA TYR A 139 -57.06 8.67 -9.68
C TYR A 139 -56.81 7.54 -10.69
N GLY A 140 -57.58 6.44 -10.63
CA GLY A 140 -57.29 5.28 -11.49
C GLY A 140 -55.97 4.60 -11.10
N ALA A 141 -55.67 4.48 -9.80
CA ALA A 141 -54.42 3.86 -9.34
C ALA A 141 -54.31 2.41 -9.82
N PRO A 142 -53.10 1.85 -10.01
CA PRO A 142 -52.94 0.46 -10.41
C PRO A 142 -53.62 -0.48 -9.40
N GLU A 143 -54.34 -1.48 -9.90
CA GLU A 143 -55.03 -2.46 -9.06
C GLU A 143 -54.00 -3.16 -8.15
N ASN A 144 -54.30 -3.21 -6.84
CA ASN A 144 -53.42 -3.66 -5.75
C ASN A 144 -52.32 -2.68 -5.28
N TYR A 145 -52.20 -1.50 -5.88
CA TYR A 145 -51.16 -0.51 -5.53
C TYR A 145 -51.76 0.89 -5.35
N GLU A 146 -52.22 1.20 -4.13
CA GLU A 146 -52.63 2.58 -3.80
C GLU A 146 -51.42 3.53 -3.85
N ARG A 147 -50.28 3.08 -3.33
CA ARG A 147 -49.00 3.81 -3.29
C ARG A 147 -47.91 2.94 -3.91
N ILE A 148 -46.96 3.57 -4.60
CA ILE A 148 -45.79 2.90 -5.21
C ILE A 148 -44.48 3.25 -4.52
N GLY A 149 -44.44 4.27 -3.67
CA GLY A 149 -43.26 4.69 -2.95
C GLY A 149 -43.47 5.95 -2.13
N THR A 150 -42.37 6.54 -1.68
CA THR A 150 -42.34 7.74 -0.86
C THR A 150 -41.34 8.77 -1.37
N PHE A 151 -41.59 10.00 -1.00
CA PHE A 151 -40.84 11.20 -1.31
C PHE A 151 -40.68 12.01 -0.01
N VAL A 152 -39.44 12.16 0.45
CA VAL A 152 -39.13 12.75 1.77
C VAL A 152 -38.79 14.25 1.66
N ALA A 153 -38.46 14.75 0.46
CA ALA A 153 -38.08 16.14 0.26
C ALA A 153 -39.31 17.08 0.17
N HIS A 154 -40.20 17.07 1.16
CA HIS A 154 -41.51 17.73 1.12
C HIS A 154 -41.49 19.23 0.76
N GLY A 155 -40.41 19.96 1.09
CA GLY A 155 -40.22 21.36 0.69
C GLY A 155 -39.88 21.53 -0.80
N PHE A 156 -39.27 20.52 -1.42
CA PHE A 156 -38.97 20.49 -2.85
C PHE A 156 -40.26 20.38 -3.70
N ALA A 157 -41.24 19.57 -3.28
CA ALA A 157 -42.49 19.42 -4.02
C ALA A 157 -43.28 20.73 -4.17
N ALA A 158 -43.18 21.63 -3.18
CA ALA A 158 -43.80 22.96 -3.28
C ALA A 158 -43.18 23.84 -4.37
N ARG A 159 -41.90 23.61 -4.71
CA ARG A 159 -41.14 24.37 -5.72
C ARG A 159 -41.42 23.90 -7.15
N LEU A 160 -41.86 22.66 -7.32
CA LEU A 160 -42.23 22.14 -8.63
C LEU A 160 -43.45 22.91 -9.17
N LYS A 161 -43.44 23.21 -10.46
CA LYS A 161 -44.47 23.97 -11.19
C LYS A 161 -44.93 23.20 -12.43
N GLU A 162 -45.99 23.70 -13.06
CA GLU A 162 -46.55 23.12 -14.30
C GLU A 162 -45.59 23.20 -15.50
N GLU A 163 -44.62 24.10 -15.45
CA GLU A 163 -43.53 24.21 -16.44
C GLU A 163 -42.42 23.17 -16.26
N ASP A 164 -42.40 22.45 -15.13
CA ASP A 164 -41.33 21.50 -14.82
C ASP A 164 -41.49 20.14 -15.51
N SER A 165 -40.36 19.49 -15.75
CA SER A 165 -40.31 18.17 -16.38
C SER A 165 -39.35 17.24 -15.64
N ILE A 166 -39.65 15.94 -15.63
CA ILE A 166 -38.67 14.91 -15.27
C ILE A 166 -37.76 14.70 -16.47
N LEU A 167 -36.47 14.94 -16.27
CA LEU A 167 -35.42 14.79 -17.28
C LEU A 167 -34.88 13.37 -17.30
N SER A 168 -34.73 12.78 -16.12
CA SER A 168 -34.21 11.43 -15.94
C SER A 168 -34.41 10.94 -14.50
N ILE A 169 -34.30 9.62 -14.33
CA ILE A 169 -34.33 8.97 -13.02
C ILE A 169 -33.17 7.96 -12.99
N TYR A 170 -32.36 8.00 -11.92
CA TYR A 170 -31.22 7.11 -11.74
C TYR A 170 -31.31 6.35 -10.42
N PRO A 171 -31.00 5.05 -10.40
CA PRO A 171 -30.90 4.31 -9.14
C PRO A 171 -29.75 4.83 -8.27
N ILE A 172 -29.97 4.90 -6.95
CA ILE A 172 -28.96 5.28 -5.96
C ILE A 172 -28.38 4.00 -5.35
N GLY A 173 -27.07 3.82 -5.44
CA GLY A 173 -26.37 2.70 -4.81
C GLY A 173 -26.60 1.33 -5.47
N SER A 174 -27.06 1.28 -6.72
CA SER A 174 -27.34 0.02 -7.43
C SER A 174 -26.11 -0.68 -8.01
N ILE A 175 -24.90 -0.19 -7.76
CA ILE A 175 -23.67 -0.83 -8.23
C ILE A 175 -22.84 -1.19 -7.02
N ARG A 176 -22.57 -2.48 -6.86
CA ARG A 176 -21.63 -3.01 -5.87
C ARG A 176 -20.39 -3.52 -6.60
N GLU A 177 -19.21 -3.16 -6.10
CA GLU A 177 -17.97 -3.78 -6.55
C GLU A 177 -17.67 -4.99 -5.66
N GLU A 178 -17.58 -6.17 -6.26
CA GLU A 178 -17.07 -7.37 -5.61
C GLU A 178 -15.64 -7.61 -6.10
N THR A 179 -14.71 -7.86 -5.17
CA THR A 179 -13.33 -8.18 -5.49
C THR A 179 -13.05 -9.63 -5.10
N THR A 180 -12.53 -10.40 -6.05
CA THR A 180 -12.01 -11.75 -5.79
C THR A 180 -10.50 -11.74 -5.98
N LEU A 181 -9.76 -12.33 -5.03
CA LEU A 181 -8.34 -12.60 -5.22
C LEU A 181 -8.15 -13.99 -5.83
N LEU A 182 -7.28 -14.05 -6.84
CA LEU A 182 -6.89 -15.28 -7.53
C LEU A 182 -5.38 -15.41 -7.51
N THR A 183 -4.89 -16.63 -7.35
CA THR A 183 -3.53 -16.97 -7.73
C THR A 183 -3.40 -16.97 -9.26
N PRO A 184 -2.18 -16.81 -9.81
CA PRO A 184 -1.97 -16.91 -11.26
C PRO A 184 -2.43 -18.24 -11.87
N GLU A 185 -2.38 -19.36 -11.12
CA GLU A 185 -2.89 -20.65 -11.58
C GLU A 185 -4.41 -20.74 -11.63
N GLU A 186 -5.11 -20.03 -10.74
CA GLU A 186 -6.57 -19.91 -10.79
C GLU A 186 -7.01 -18.97 -11.91
N ALA A 187 -6.29 -17.84 -12.10
CA ALA A 187 -6.57 -16.87 -13.16
C ALA A 187 -6.52 -17.48 -14.57
N LYS A 188 -5.72 -18.54 -14.79
CA LYS A 188 -5.68 -19.30 -16.06
C LYS A 188 -6.97 -20.08 -16.35
N LYS A 189 -7.79 -20.34 -15.32
CA LYS A 189 -9.02 -21.14 -15.42
C LYS A 189 -10.28 -20.29 -15.46
N VAL A 190 -10.17 -19.00 -15.11
CA VAL A 190 -11.32 -18.09 -15.02
C VAL A 190 -11.42 -17.30 -16.33
N PRO A 191 -12.55 -17.36 -17.05
CA PRO A 191 -12.75 -16.56 -18.26
C PRO A 191 -12.92 -15.08 -17.91
N VAL A 192 -12.45 -14.22 -18.81
CA VAL A 192 -12.64 -12.77 -18.71
C VAL A 192 -14.07 -12.41 -19.06
N LYS A 193 -14.64 -11.47 -18.31
CA LYS A 193 -15.96 -10.90 -18.59
C LYS A 193 -15.86 -9.43 -18.99
N ASP A 194 -16.92 -8.94 -19.61
CA ASP A 194 -17.06 -7.52 -19.94
C ASP A 194 -17.09 -6.66 -18.67
N ASP A 195 -16.50 -5.48 -18.75
CA ASP A 195 -16.38 -4.49 -17.67
C ASP A 195 -15.61 -4.95 -16.41
N GLU A 196 -14.86 -6.05 -16.48
CA GLU A 196 -13.96 -6.47 -15.40
C GLU A 196 -12.74 -5.55 -15.26
N ARG A 197 -12.35 -5.28 -14.01
CA ARG A 197 -11.09 -4.64 -13.68
C ARG A 197 -10.14 -5.63 -13.02
N ILE A 198 -9.02 -5.90 -13.66
CA ILE A 198 -7.99 -6.85 -13.22
C ILE A 198 -6.81 -6.05 -12.69
N ILE A 199 -6.34 -6.37 -11.49
CA ILE A 199 -5.29 -5.63 -10.80
C ILE A 199 -4.19 -6.62 -10.41
N THR A 200 -2.97 -6.35 -10.84
CA THR A 200 -1.82 -7.26 -10.67
C THR A 200 -0.73 -6.71 -9.76
N TYR A 201 -0.80 -5.42 -9.39
CA TYR A 201 0.12 -4.78 -8.46
C TYR A 201 -0.54 -3.64 -7.68
N VAL A 202 0.07 -3.31 -6.55
CA VAL A 202 -0.14 -2.06 -5.83
C VAL A 202 0.89 -1.05 -6.32
N SER A 203 0.44 0.14 -6.74
CA SER A 203 1.34 1.27 -7.00
C SER A 203 1.48 2.16 -5.79
N THR A 204 2.71 2.57 -5.47
CA THR A 204 2.99 3.45 -4.33
C THR A 204 3.34 4.86 -4.78
N ASN A 205 3.13 5.81 -3.88
CA ASN A 205 3.71 7.15 -3.91
C ASN A 205 4.39 7.40 -2.56
N LEU A 206 5.73 7.43 -2.54
CA LEU A 206 6.51 7.58 -1.32
C LEU A 206 6.75 9.06 -0.97
N PHE A 207 6.65 9.39 0.31
CA PHE A 207 6.71 10.76 0.81
C PHE A 207 8.11 11.16 1.26
N GLN A 208 8.48 12.41 1.02
CA GLN A 208 9.76 12.97 1.48
C GLN A 208 9.81 13.23 3.00
N GLY A 209 8.65 13.31 3.66
CA GLY A 209 8.55 13.70 5.08
C GLY A 209 9.09 12.68 6.09
N ALA A 210 9.44 11.47 5.65
CA ALA A 210 9.98 10.40 6.50
C ALA A 210 11.12 9.65 5.81
N PRO A 211 12.25 10.32 5.51
CA PRO A 211 13.29 9.76 4.64
C PRO A 211 13.98 8.54 5.25
N ASN A 212 14.11 8.44 6.58
CA ASN A 212 14.71 7.26 7.22
C ASN A 212 13.75 6.07 7.17
N CYS A 213 12.46 6.29 7.48
CA CYS A 213 11.45 5.24 7.38
C CYS A 213 11.18 4.81 5.92
N VAL A 214 11.35 5.71 4.94
CA VAL A 214 11.29 5.34 3.51
C VAL A 214 12.45 4.41 3.14
N GLU A 215 13.68 4.69 3.58
CA GLU A 215 14.81 3.80 3.30
C GLU A 215 14.59 2.42 3.93
N HIS A 216 14.05 2.39 5.15
CA HIS A 216 13.62 1.15 5.79
C HIS A 216 12.57 0.41 4.95
N PHE A 217 11.53 1.09 4.48
CA PHE A 217 10.50 0.50 3.61
C PHE A 217 11.11 -0.12 2.34
N LEU A 218 12.01 0.62 1.67
CA LEU A 218 12.65 0.19 0.42
C LEU A 218 13.52 -1.05 0.62
N SER A 219 14.24 -1.13 1.75
CA SER A 219 15.05 -2.28 2.15
C SER A 219 14.19 -3.47 2.61
N ALA A 220 13.10 -3.20 3.33
CA ALA A 220 12.27 -4.22 3.98
C ALA A 220 11.37 -4.99 3.01
N ILE A 221 10.70 -4.30 2.10
CA ILE A 221 9.63 -4.89 1.26
C ILE A 221 10.15 -5.31 -0.12
N GLY A 222 11.18 -4.64 -0.65
CA GLY A 222 11.59 -4.89 -2.04
C GLY A 222 10.39 -4.71 -2.99
N ASP A 223 10.19 -5.66 -3.91
CA ASP A 223 9.04 -5.67 -4.84
C ASP A 223 7.86 -6.53 -4.37
N ILE A 224 7.97 -7.23 -3.23
CA ILE A 224 6.90 -8.13 -2.75
C ILE A 224 6.51 -7.77 -1.33
N PHE A 225 5.23 -7.46 -1.14
CA PHE A 225 4.64 -7.38 0.17
C PHE A 225 3.99 -8.71 0.53
N GLU A 226 4.63 -9.48 1.41
CA GLU A 226 4.03 -10.70 1.97
C GLU A 226 3.18 -10.33 3.19
N VAL A 227 1.90 -10.69 3.15
CA VAL A 227 0.95 -10.41 4.22
C VAL A 227 1.19 -11.37 5.37
N LYS A 228 1.70 -10.83 6.48
CA LYS A 228 1.91 -11.59 7.72
C LYS A 228 0.76 -11.42 8.70
N ARG A 229 0.07 -10.28 8.63
CA ARG A 229 -1.10 -9.99 9.46
C ARG A 229 -2.13 -9.22 8.65
N THR A 230 -3.40 -9.51 8.91
CA THR A 230 -4.54 -8.83 8.29
C THR A 230 -5.55 -8.51 9.39
N THR A 231 -6.18 -7.34 9.28
CA THR A 231 -7.29 -6.89 10.12
C THR A 231 -8.31 -6.18 9.23
N SER A 232 -9.43 -5.72 9.81
CA SER A 232 -10.37 -4.86 9.09
C SER A 232 -9.79 -3.50 8.69
N THR A 233 -8.71 -3.05 9.33
CA THR A 233 -8.17 -1.68 9.14
C THR A 233 -6.85 -1.63 8.39
N PHE A 234 -6.07 -2.72 8.37
CA PHE A 234 -4.76 -2.78 7.73
C PHE A 234 -4.32 -4.21 7.43
N ILE A 235 -3.39 -4.35 6.49
CA ILE A 235 -2.46 -5.48 6.39
C ILE A 235 -1.06 -5.06 6.83
N SER A 236 -0.26 -5.99 7.32
CA SER A 236 1.15 -5.72 7.65
C SER A 236 2.08 -6.84 7.22
N SER A 237 3.33 -6.46 6.94
CA SER A 237 4.44 -7.36 6.65
C SER A 237 5.50 -7.24 7.76
N GLU A 238 6.01 -8.38 8.21
CA GLU A 238 6.97 -8.47 9.32
C GLU A 238 8.41 -8.44 8.80
N ARG A 239 9.28 -7.67 9.47
CA ARG A 239 10.73 -7.63 9.25
C ARG A 239 11.43 -7.38 10.58
N SER A 240 12.74 -7.66 10.60
CA SER A 240 13.61 -7.54 11.78
C SER A 240 13.50 -6.17 12.45
N ARG A 241 13.49 -6.21 13.79
CA ARG A 241 13.41 -5.02 14.64
C ARG A 241 14.54 -4.04 14.30
N THR A 242 14.16 -2.81 13.98
CA THR A 242 15.10 -1.72 13.69
C THR A 242 14.74 -0.50 14.53
N ASP A 243 15.75 0.16 15.10
CA ASP A 243 15.57 1.42 15.82
C ASP A 243 15.28 2.53 14.79
N LEU A 244 14.03 2.97 14.71
CA LEU A 244 13.59 4.01 13.78
C LEU A 244 13.13 5.24 14.56
N LYS A 245 13.33 6.41 13.95
CA LYS A 245 12.86 7.67 14.54
C LYS A 245 11.38 7.89 14.21
N GLU A 246 10.70 8.62 15.08
CA GLU A 246 9.39 9.19 14.75
C GLU A 246 9.56 10.21 13.62
N GLU A 247 8.86 9.99 12.51
CA GLU A 247 8.86 10.85 11.33
C GLU A 247 7.44 10.92 10.76
N ASN A 248 7.05 12.05 10.18
CA ASN A 248 5.78 12.22 9.44
C ASN A 248 4.53 11.60 10.11
N THR A 249 4.26 11.98 11.37
CA THR A 249 3.07 11.52 12.11
C THR A 249 1.84 12.33 11.69
N VAL A 250 1.24 11.92 10.57
CA VAL A 250 0.06 12.56 9.98
C VAL A 250 -1.14 11.61 9.96
N TYR A 251 -2.29 12.12 9.52
CA TYR A 251 -3.51 11.32 9.35
C TYR A 251 -3.27 10.21 8.33
N ARG A 252 -3.73 9.00 8.64
CA ARG A 252 -3.52 7.82 7.80
C ARG A 252 -4.79 7.58 7.00
N THR A 253 -4.92 8.20 5.84
CA THR A 253 -6.06 7.93 4.95
C THR A 253 -6.00 6.49 4.43
N LYS A 254 -7.12 5.94 3.98
CA LYS A 254 -7.18 4.69 3.21
C LYS A 254 -6.07 4.64 2.16
N GLY A 255 -5.37 3.51 2.12
CA GLY A 255 -4.17 3.27 1.33
C GLY A 255 -2.87 3.83 1.92
N ALA A 256 -2.87 4.46 3.10
CA ALA A 256 -1.65 4.94 3.72
C ALA A 256 -0.67 3.78 3.97
N ILE A 257 0.60 4.03 3.67
CA ILE A 257 1.70 3.10 3.94
C ILE A 257 2.48 3.67 5.12
N THR A 258 2.68 2.88 6.16
CA THR A 258 3.41 3.32 7.36
C THR A 258 4.45 2.32 7.78
N VAL A 259 5.51 2.82 8.40
CA VAL A 259 6.49 2.01 9.11
C VAL A 259 6.33 2.28 10.60
N ARG A 260 6.23 1.20 11.39
CA ARG A 260 6.16 1.33 12.83
C ARG A 260 7.54 1.70 13.38
N ASN A 261 7.64 2.78 14.14
CA ASN A 261 8.93 3.29 14.63
C ASN A 261 9.27 2.87 16.08
N ASP A 262 8.28 2.41 16.84
CA ASP A 262 8.44 2.08 18.26
C ASP A 262 7.63 0.84 18.70
N GLY A 263 8.04 0.26 19.83
CA GLY A 263 7.45 -0.91 20.47
C GLY A 263 8.02 -2.24 19.98
N SER A 264 7.40 -3.34 20.39
CA SER A 264 7.85 -4.71 20.07
C SER A 264 7.87 -5.04 18.58
N ARG A 265 7.16 -4.25 17.78
CA ARG A 265 6.98 -4.41 16.32
C ARG A 265 7.62 -3.28 15.50
N ALA A 266 8.56 -2.54 16.09
CA ALA A 266 9.29 -1.51 15.37
C ALA A 266 9.96 -2.11 14.10
N GLY A 267 9.78 -1.46 12.96
CA GLY A 267 10.21 -1.93 11.63
C GLY A 267 9.13 -2.62 10.81
N GLU A 268 7.99 -3.00 11.38
CA GLU A 268 6.88 -3.56 10.59
C GLU A 268 6.28 -2.51 9.64
N VAL A 269 5.93 -2.96 8.42
CA VAL A 269 5.31 -2.12 7.39
C VAL A 269 3.83 -2.43 7.30
N TYR A 270 3.01 -1.39 7.23
CA TYR A 270 1.55 -1.47 7.22
C TYR A 270 0.99 -0.79 5.96
N ILE A 271 -0.06 -1.38 5.39
CA ILE A 271 -0.93 -0.75 4.38
C ILE A 271 -2.34 -0.67 4.96
N TYR A 272 -2.87 0.54 5.09
CA TYR A 272 -4.18 0.79 5.69
C TYR A 272 -5.32 0.59 4.68
N LYS A 273 -6.34 -0.18 5.08
CA LYS A 273 -7.58 -0.42 4.33
C LYS A 273 -8.62 0.68 4.57
N GLU A 274 -8.53 1.32 5.74
CA GLU A 274 -9.46 2.36 6.20
C GLU A 274 -8.70 3.56 6.75
N ASP A 275 -9.41 4.67 6.91
CA ASP A 275 -8.89 5.87 7.55
C ASP A 275 -8.56 5.61 9.04
N ALA A 276 -7.44 6.15 9.50
CA ALA A 276 -7.00 6.05 10.88
C ALA A 276 -6.35 7.36 11.38
N LEU A 277 -6.59 7.66 12.65
CA LEU A 277 -6.00 8.82 13.33
C LEU A 277 -4.46 8.74 13.34
N PRO A 278 -3.74 9.87 13.46
CA PRO A 278 -2.29 9.86 13.64
C PRO A 278 -1.88 9.05 14.88
N ALA A 279 -0.74 8.37 14.81
CA ALA A 279 -0.18 7.65 15.95
C ALA A 279 1.34 7.83 15.97
N LYS A 280 1.89 8.28 17.10
CA LYS A 280 3.34 8.54 17.26
C LYS A 280 4.22 7.33 16.96
N SER A 281 3.69 6.13 17.22
CA SER A 281 4.38 4.87 16.93
C SER A 281 4.42 4.50 15.44
N HIS A 282 3.81 5.29 14.55
CA HIS A 282 3.76 5.03 13.11
C HIS A 282 4.22 6.27 12.33
N SER A 283 5.22 6.06 11.48
CA SER A 283 5.69 7.05 10.51
C SER A 283 5.03 6.80 9.17
N VAL A 284 4.32 7.79 8.60
CA VAL A 284 3.69 7.65 7.28
C VAL A 284 4.75 7.83 6.20
N VAL A 285 5.01 6.77 5.42
CA VAL A 285 6.07 6.76 4.40
C VAL A 285 5.55 6.95 2.99
N GLY A 286 4.24 6.79 2.77
CA GLY A 286 3.65 6.95 1.46
C GLY A 286 2.18 6.57 1.43
N LYS A 287 1.66 6.40 0.22
CA LYS A 287 0.28 5.98 -0.03
C LYS A 287 0.19 5.07 -1.26
N VAL A 288 -0.73 4.11 -1.22
CA VAL A 288 -1.20 3.35 -2.37
C VAL A 288 -2.01 4.26 -3.29
N VAL A 289 -1.57 4.41 -4.53
CA VAL A 289 -2.25 5.21 -5.56
C VAL A 289 -3.14 4.37 -6.48
N ASP A 290 -2.82 3.07 -6.64
CA ASP A 290 -3.67 2.10 -7.36
C ASP A 290 -3.52 0.71 -6.76
N GLY A 291 -4.56 -0.11 -6.93
CA GLY A 291 -4.57 -1.51 -6.53
C GLY A 291 -4.81 -1.72 -5.05
N ILE A 292 -5.45 -0.78 -4.36
CA ILE A 292 -5.82 -0.91 -2.94
C ILE A 292 -6.67 -2.15 -2.69
N GLU A 293 -7.43 -2.58 -3.69
CA GLU A 293 -8.30 -3.75 -3.69
C GLU A 293 -7.52 -5.04 -3.39
N LEU A 294 -6.24 -5.12 -3.82
CA LEU A 294 -5.35 -6.22 -3.45
C LEU A 294 -5.12 -6.24 -1.94
N ALA A 295 -4.83 -5.08 -1.35
CA ALA A 295 -4.57 -4.99 0.09
C ALA A 295 -5.83 -5.18 0.93
N GLU A 296 -6.99 -4.71 0.46
CA GLU A 296 -8.27 -4.85 1.16
C GLU A 296 -8.68 -6.30 1.34
N ASN A 297 -8.50 -7.10 0.29
CA ASN A 297 -8.98 -8.47 0.21
C ASN A 297 -7.92 -9.52 0.52
N ALA A 298 -6.67 -9.12 0.80
CA ALA A 298 -5.59 -10.06 1.07
C ALA A 298 -5.69 -10.73 2.44
N ASP A 299 -5.33 -12.01 2.43
CA ASP A 299 -5.22 -12.90 3.57
C ASP A 299 -3.76 -13.17 3.96
N ILE A 300 -3.57 -13.77 5.13
CA ILE A 300 -2.25 -14.13 5.63
C ILE A 300 -1.60 -15.14 4.68
N GLY A 301 -0.38 -14.86 4.24
CA GLY A 301 0.37 -15.66 3.28
C GLY A 301 0.31 -15.15 1.84
N ASP A 302 -0.65 -14.26 1.53
CA ASP A 302 -0.71 -13.64 0.21
C ASP A 302 0.51 -12.76 -0.05
N LYS A 303 0.93 -12.76 -1.31
CA LYS A 303 2.02 -11.91 -1.80
C LYS A 303 1.46 -10.92 -2.79
N ILE A 304 1.74 -9.65 -2.56
CA ILE A 304 1.30 -8.55 -3.41
C ILE A 304 2.51 -7.95 -4.10
N LEU A 305 2.46 -7.83 -5.43
CA LEU A 305 3.48 -7.15 -6.20
C LEU A 305 3.40 -5.63 -5.94
N ILE A 306 4.51 -5.02 -5.54
CA ILE A 306 4.62 -3.59 -5.27
C ILE A 306 5.34 -2.91 -6.43
N LYS A 307 4.63 -2.05 -7.17
CA LYS A 307 5.19 -1.16 -8.18
C LYS A 307 5.53 0.18 -7.53
N ARG A 308 6.81 0.36 -7.23
CA ARG A 308 7.32 1.54 -6.53
C ARG A 308 7.53 2.71 -7.50
N ASP A 309 7.19 3.93 -7.05
CA ASP A 309 7.52 5.18 -7.75
C ASP A 309 8.99 5.59 -7.56
N VAL A 310 9.66 5.01 -6.56
CA VAL A 310 11.07 5.22 -6.26
C VAL A 310 11.74 3.89 -5.92
N LYS A 311 12.87 3.60 -6.57
CA LYS A 311 13.80 2.54 -6.18
C LYS A 311 14.87 3.11 -5.26
N SER A 312 15.48 2.27 -4.42
CA SER A 312 16.59 2.71 -3.57
C SER A 312 17.72 3.28 -4.44
N LEU A 313 18.20 4.47 -4.10
CA LEU A 313 19.33 5.13 -4.76
C LEU A 313 20.63 4.94 -3.96
N ILE A 314 20.65 3.97 -3.04
CA ILE A 314 21.86 3.57 -2.33
C ILE A 314 22.71 2.68 -3.24
N VAL A 315 23.95 3.12 -3.47
CA VAL A 315 24.94 2.43 -4.31
C VAL A 315 26.19 2.01 -3.54
N VAL A 316 26.23 2.25 -2.24
CA VAL A 316 27.28 1.73 -1.34
C VAL A 316 27.38 0.21 -1.48
N GLY A 317 28.60 -0.29 -1.62
CA GLY A 317 28.90 -1.71 -1.88
C GLY A 317 28.91 -2.12 -3.35
N LYS A 318 28.48 -1.25 -4.27
CA LYS A 318 28.63 -1.49 -5.72
C LYS A 318 30.00 -1.02 -6.21
N THR A 319 30.41 -1.56 -7.36
CA THR A 319 31.52 -0.97 -8.12
C THR A 319 31.11 0.38 -8.71
N ASN A 320 32.09 1.25 -8.99
CA ASN A 320 31.86 2.51 -9.69
C ASN A 320 31.09 2.33 -11.00
N LYS A 321 31.43 1.29 -11.78
CA LYS A 321 30.75 0.98 -13.03
C LYS A 321 29.27 0.65 -12.82
N GLU A 322 28.97 -0.30 -11.94
CA GLU A 322 27.59 -0.70 -11.64
C GLU A 322 26.75 0.45 -11.10
N ALA A 323 27.34 1.28 -10.24
CA ALA A 323 26.68 2.45 -9.68
C ALA A 323 26.40 3.50 -10.75
N ARG A 324 27.36 3.78 -11.63
CA ARG A 324 27.21 4.75 -12.73
C ARG A 324 26.09 4.33 -13.68
N ASP A 325 26.08 3.06 -14.10
CA ASP A 325 25.04 2.51 -14.97
C ASP A 325 23.66 2.61 -14.32
N TYR A 326 23.57 2.19 -13.05
CA TYR A 326 22.31 2.23 -12.30
C TYR A 326 21.79 3.66 -12.10
N LEU A 327 22.62 4.58 -11.59
CA LEU A 327 22.23 5.97 -11.32
C LEU A 327 21.85 6.71 -12.60
N THR A 328 22.58 6.48 -13.69
CA THR A 328 22.25 7.05 -15.01
C THR A 328 20.88 6.57 -15.48
N SER A 329 20.56 5.28 -15.32
CA SER A 329 19.23 4.73 -15.65
C SER A 329 18.10 5.36 -14.83
N GLN A 330 18.41 5.89 -13.63
CA GLN A 330 17.47 6.59 -12.76
C GLN A 330 17.48 8.11 -12.97
N GLY A 331 18.27 8.63 -13.91
CA GLY A 331 18.40 10.07 -14.16
C GLY A 331 19.12 10.83 -13.06
N ILE A 332 19.96 10.16 -12.27
CA ILE A 332 20.74 10.75 -11.17
C ILE A 332 22.18 10.97 -11.62
N ARG A 333 22.68 12.20 -11.43
CA ARG A 333 24.08 12.52 -11.71
C ARG A 333 25.00 11.91 -10.65
N HIS A 334 25.95 11.08 -11.10
CA HIS A 334 26.96 10.44 -10.25
C HIS A 334 28.26 11.24 -10.28
N ILE A 335 28.77 11.63 -9.11
CA ILE A 335 30.03 12.35 -8.93
C ILE A 335 30.94 11.47 -8.08
N ILE A 336 32.08 11.06 -8.62
CA ILE A 336 33.04 10.19 -7.92
C ILE A 336 34.15 11.05 -7.33
N VAL A 337 34.58 10.70 -6.12
CA VAL A 337 35.68 11.35 -5.40
C VAL A 337 36.78 10.30 -5.15
N GLU A 338 38.03 10.72 -5.34
CA GLU A 338 39.26 9.92 -5.21
C GLU A 338 39.49 8.91 -6.34
N ASP A 339 38.85 7.75 -6.29
CA ASP A 339 39.12 6.64 -7.20
C ASP A 339 38.03 6.51 -8.27
N GLU A 340 38.36 6.85 -9.52
CA GLU A 340 37.47 6.75 -10.67
C GLU A 340 37.52 5.38 -11.37
N ASP A 341 38.36 4.45 -10.90
CA ASP A 341 38.45 3.11 -11.49
C ASP A 341 37.10 2.40 -11.45
N ASP A 342 36.75 1.76 -12.57
CA ASP A 342 35.45 1.11 -12.73
C ASP A 342 35.23 -0.03 -11.73
N GLY A 343 36.31 -0.68 -11.27
CA GLY A 343 36.30 -1.77 -10.31
C GLY A 343 36.40 -1.33 -8.84
N ALA A 344 36.66 -0.05 -8.56
CA ALA A 344 36.68 0.46 -7.20
C ALA A 344 35.28 0.37 -6.56
N ILE A 345 35.24 -0.01 -5.28
CA ILE A 345 34.01 -0.25 -4.53
C ILE A 345 33.61 1.02 -3.79
N ILE A 346 32.33 1.41 -3.92
CA ILE A 346 31.79 2.57 -3.23
C ILE A 346 31.64 2.27 -1.74
N VAL A 347 32.38 2.99 -0.91
CA VAL A 347 32.35 2.84 0.54
C VAL A 347 31.52 3.90 1.24
N GLU A 348 31.33 5.07 0.62
CA GLU A 348 30.45 6.12 1.13
C GLU A 348 29.68 6.82 0.02
N GLN A 349 28.51 7.35 0.38
CA GLN A 349 27.72 8.23 -0.49
C GLN A 349 27.13 9.43 0.27
N ARG A 350 26.94 10.54 -0.43
CA ARG A 350 26.22 11.73 0.04
C ARG A 350 25.34 12.30 -1.08
N PRO A 351 24.03 12.55 -0.85
CA PRO A 351 23.27 12.24 0.38
C PRO A 351 23.20 10.74 0.71
N LYS A 352 22.86 10.42 1.97
CA LYS A 352 22.77 9.02 2.41
C LYS A 352 21.45 8.36 2.01
N LEU A 353 20.37 9.13 2.01
CA LEU A 353 19.01 8.61 1.88
C LEU A 353 18.47 8.80 0.46
N THR A 354 17.70 7.82 -0.01
CA THR A 354 17.13 7.81 -1.36
C THR A 354 16.31 9.06 -1.69
N MET A 355 15.48 9.53 -0.74
CA MET A 355 14.63 10.72 -0.97
C MET A 355 15.44 12.01 -1.08
N GLU A 356 16.58 12.08 -0.40
CA GLU A 356 17.51 13.23 -0.50
C GLU A 356 18.25 13.21 -1.84
N VAL A 357 18.73 12.05 -2.27
CA VAL A 357 19.37 11.87 -3.59
C VAL A 357 18.39 12.26 -4.71
N LYS A 358 17.15 11.77 -4.64
CA LYS A 358 16.10 12.09 -5.62
C LYS A 358 15.80 13.60 -5.65
N SER A 359 15.77 14.26 -4.48
CA SER A 359 15.53 15.70 -4.37
C SER A 359 16.67 16.53 -4.97
N LEU A 360 17.93 16.14 -4.73
CA LEU A 360 19.10 16.84 -5.29
C LEU A 360 19.35 16.51 -6.77
N GLY A 361 18.91 15.36 -7.25
CA GLY A 361 19.21 14.86 -8.60
C GLY A 361 20.67 14.45 -8.80
N SER A 362 21.45 14.35 -7.72
CA SER A 362 22.85 13.91 -7.79
C SER A 362 23.31 13.24 -6.50
N VAL A 363 24.32 12.38 -6.63
CA VAL A 363 24.99 11.72 -5.51
C VAL A 363 26.51 11.80 -5.70
N VAL A 364 27.19 12.11 -4.60
CA VAL A 364 28.65 12.10 -4.49
C VAL A 364 29.07 10.80 -3.80
N THR A 365 30.00 10.05 -4.38
CA THR A 365 30.48 8.78 -3.83
C THR A 365 31.98 8.80 -3.60
N LEU A 366 32.41 8.13 -2.53
CA LEU A 366 33.80 7.79 -2.28
C LEU A 366 33.98 6.31 -2.61
N ALA A 367 34.90 6.00 -3.51
CA ALA A 367 35.25 4.64 -3.88
C ALA A 367 36.67 4.30 -3.43
N MET A 368 36.94 3.02 -3.21
CA MET A 368 38.24 2.49 -2.81
C MET A 368 38.59 1.24 -3.58
N ASP A 369 39.89 1.01 -3.76
CA ASP A 369 40.40 -0.27 -4.25
C ASP A 369 39.88 -1.42 -3.37
N PRO A 370 39.34 -2.51 -3.96
CA PRO A 370 38.91 -3.68 -3.21
C PRO A 370 39.97 -4.21 -2.22
N MET A 371 41.26 -4.11 -2.54
CA MET A 371 42.36 -4.55 -1.67
C MET A 371 42.49 -3.71 -0.39
N ASP A 372 41.92 -2.50 -0.37
CA ASP A 372 41.89 -1.60 0.78
C ASP A 372 40.60 -1.73 1.63
N ILE A 373 39.79 -2.77 1.37
CA ILE A 373 38.58 -3.08 2.13
C ILE A 373 38.79 -4.38 2.91
N CYS A 374 38.30 -4.40 4.16
CA CYS A 374 38.30 -5.60 4.97
C CYS A 374 36.98 -6.37 4.79
N TYR A 375 37.04 -7.54 4.15
CA TYR A 375 35.89 -8.40 3.95
C TYR A 375 35.66 -9.30 5.15
N ILE A 376 34.44 -9.31 5.66
CA ILE A 376 34.07 -10.00 6.89
C ILE A 376 32.87 -10.92 6.69
N GLU A 377 32.81 -11.95 7.52
CA GLU A 377 31.65 -12.81 7.67
C GLU A 377 31.14 -12.68 9.11
N ILE A 378 29.85 -12.40 9.27
CA ILE A 378 29.19 -12.31 10.57
C ILE A 378 28.31 -13.55 10.79
N TRP A 379 28.40 -14.12 11.99
CA TRP A 379 27.66 -15.32 12.39
C TRP A 379 26.41 -14.95 13.17
N ASP A 380 25.35 -14.50 12.49
CA ASP A 380 24.12 -14.02 13.13
C ASP A 380 23.47 -15.00 14.12
N LYS A 381 23.52 -16.30 13.83
CA LYS A 381 22.94 -17.33 14.70
C LYS A 381 23.70 -17.50 16.01
N ASP A 382 24.98 -17.16 16.01
CA ASP A 382 25.89 -17.38 17.14
C ASP A 382 25.84 -16.22 18.15
N ALA A 383 25.68 -14.99 17.66
CA ALA A 383 25.66 -13.79 18.50
C ALA A 383 24.77 -12.67 17.89
N PRO A 384 23.44 -12.89 17.80
CA PRO A 384 22.53 -11.99 17.08
C PRO A 384 22.52 -10.54 17.61
N MET A 385 22.58 -10.34 18.92
CA MET A 385 22.55 -9.01 19.53
C MET A 385 23.87 -8.28 19.33
N SER A 386 25.00 -8.98 19.48
CA SER A 386 26.33 -8.40 19.27
C SER A 386 26.61 -8.15 17.80
N ALA A 387 26.15 -9.01 16.90
CA ALA A 387 26.21 -8.83 15.45
C ALA A 387 25.40 -7.60 15.01
N SER A 388 24.15 -7.49 15.48
CA SER A 388 23.30 -6.31 15.23
C SER A 388 23.95 -5.02 15.75
N TYR A 389 24.52 -5.04 16.96
CA TYR A 389 25.28 -3.91 17.49
C TYR A 389 26.49 -3.56 16.62
N PHE A 390 27.29 -4.55 16.20
CA PHE A 390 28.47 -4.33 15.35
C PHE A 390 28.09 -3.64 14.03
N ARG A 391 27.05 -4.11 13.33
CA ARG A 391 26.58 -3.49 12.09
C ARG A 391 26.12 -2.05 12.30
N ARG A 392 25.37 -1.78 13.38
CA ARG A 392 24.96 -0.42 13.75
C ARG A 392 26.16 0.46 14.11
N ALA A 393 27.15 -0.08 14.82
CA ALA A 393 28.35 0.64 15.18
C ALA A 393 29.17 1.03 13.94
N ALA A 394 29.22 0.14 12.97
CA ALA A 394 29.87 0.35 11.69
C ALA A 394 29.05 1.18 10.69
N ASP A 395 27.83 1.62 11.02
CA ASP A 395 26.92 2.34 10.11
C ASP A 395 26.64 1.57 8.80
N MET A 396 26.55 0.23 8.90
CA MET A 396 26.38 -0.64 7.72
C MET A 396 25.00 -0.48 7.10
N THR A 397 24.94 -0.01 5.86
CA THR A 397 23.67 0.23 5.12
C THR A 397 23.40 -0.81 4.03
N SER A 398 24.44 -1.24 3.33
CA SER A 398 24.37 -2.23 2.24
C SER A 398 25.52 -3.24 2.34
N GLY A 399 25.73 -3.76 3.55
CA GLY A 399 26.86 -4.65 3.86
C GLY A 399 28.19 -3.92 4.04
N VAL A 400 28.35 -2.70 3.53
CA VAL A 400 29.54 -1.88 3.73
C VAL A 400 29.33 -0.85 4.85
N GLY A 401 30.33 -0.72 5.72
CA GLY A 401 30.37 0.25 6.81
C GLY A 401 31.81 0.62 7.19
N LYS A 402 31.98 1.40 8.25
CA LYS A 402 33.28 1.86 8.71
C LYS A 402 33.40 1.94 10.23
N LEU A 403 34.58 1.63 10.74
CA LEU A 403 34.97 1.80 12.14
C LEU A 403 36.30 2.54 12.23
N VAL A 404 36.58 3.12 13.40
CA VAL A 404 37.84 3.80 13.67
C VAL A 404 38.73 2.91 14.53
N VAL A 405 40.01 2.85 14.22
CA VAL A 405 41.01 2.13 15.02
C VAL A 405 41.25 2.88 16.32
N SER A 406 40.87 2.28 17.46
CA SER A 406 41.16 2.84 18.78
C SER A 406 42.59 2.53 19.22
N ALA A 407 43.03 1.31 18.98
CA ALA A 407 44.34 0.81 19.40
C ALA A 407 44.71 -0.40 18.56
N ILE A 408 46.00 -0.59 18.30
CA ILE A 408 46.52 -1.73 17.57
C ILE A 408 47.80 -2.23 18.23
N ASN A 409 47.99 -3.54 18.27
CA ASN A 409 49.24 -4.16 18.68
C ASN A 409 49.49 -5.42 17.83
N ARG A 410 50.55 -6.19 18.16
CA ARG A 410 50.95 -7.37 17.38
C ARG A 410 49.85 -8.44 17.28
N ASP A 411 48.97 -8.53 18.27
CA ASP A 411 48.02 -9.64 18.40
C ASP A 411 46.60 -9.26 17.99
N ARG A 412 46.25 -7.97 17.96
CA ARG A 412 44.87 -7.50 17.75
C ARG A 412 44.78 -6.03 17.32
N VAL A 413 43.62 -5.69 16.76
CA VAL A 413 43.13 -4.32 16.59
C VAL A 413 41.83 -4.13 17.35
N ILE A 414 41.71 -3.00 18.03
CA ILE A 414 40.50 -2.55 18.72
C ILE A 414 39.84 -1.47 17.86
N LEU A 415 38.55 -1.66 17.60
CA LEU A 415 37.73 -0.79 16.78
C LEU A 415 36.68 -0.10 17.64
N TYR A 416 36.33 1.13 17.29
CA TYR A 416 35.26 1.86 17.93
C TYR A 416 34.43 2.64 16.92
N SER A 417 33.21 2.95 17.33
CA SER A 417 32.29 3.78 16.58
C SER A 417 32.20 5.16 17.24
N PRO A 418 32.36 6.27 16.48
CA PRO A 418 32.14 7.61 16.99
C PRO A 418 30.65 8.00 17.04
N ILE A 419 29.76 7.23 16.42
CA ILE A 419 28.34 7.60 16.21
C ILE A 419 27.39 7.01 17.26
N ILE A 420 27.75 5.89 17.88
CA ILE A 420 26.90 5.25 18.89
C ILE A 420 27.66 4.99 20.19
N LYS A 421 26.94 5.05 21.30
CA LYS A 421 27.45 4.65 22.61
C LYS A 421 27.44 3.13 22.74
N ARG A 422 28.36 2.60 23.56
CA ARG A 422 28.44 1.17 23.86
C ARG A 422 27.28 0.75 24.78
N PRO A 423 26.40 -0.19 24.37
CA PRO A 423 25.38 -0.74 25.24
C PRO A 423 25.95 -1.90 26.07
N PRO A 424 25.29 -2.27 27.19
CA PRO A 424 25.52 -3.58 27.80
C PRO A 424 25.02 -4.68 26.86
N LEU A 425 25.89 -5.60 26.47
CA LEU A 425 25.56 -6.73 25.60
C LEU A 425 25.42 -8.03 26.40
N PRO A 426 24.42 -8.89 26.07
CA PRO A 426 24.21 -10.15 26.77
C PRO A 426 25.37 -11.13 26.51
N PHE A 427 25.39 -12.23 27.27
CA PHE A 427 26.27 -13.36 26.98
C PHE A 427 25.73 -14.10 25.75
N GLU A 428 26.54 -14.17 24.69
CA GLU A 428 26.24 -14.94 23.49
C GLU A 428 27.37 -15.94 23.25
N LYS A 429 27.55 -16.45 22.02
CA LYS A 429 28.53 -17.50 21.77
C LYS A 429 29.95 -17.07 22.16
N ILE A 430 30.50 -17.80 23.11
CA ILE A 430 31.88 -17.74 23.56
C ILE A 430 32.60 -19.00 23.06
N ARG A 431 33.92 -18.92 22.85
CA ARG A 431 34.75 -20.08 22.50
C ARG A 431 35.89 -20.24 23.49
N SER A 432 36.30 -21.47 23.78
CA SER A 432 37.47 -21.77 24.61
C SER A 432 38.81 -21.59 23.88
N LYS A 433 38.78 -21.58 22.55
CA LYS A 433 39.92 -21.29 21.68
C LYS A 433 39.44 -20.61 20.41
N ILE A 434 40.24 -19.68 19.91
CA ILE A 434 40.02 -18.95 18.67
C ILE A 434 41.25 -18.99 17.78
N GLU A 435 41.03 -18.84 16.48
CA GLU A 435 42.06 -18.69 15.45
C GLU A 435 42.36 -17.21 15.20
N GLY A 436 43.32 -16.93 14.31
CA GLY A 436 43.52 -15.57 13.79
C GLY A 436 42.38 -15.14 12.86
N GLY A 437 42.14 -13.84 12.77
CA GLY A 437 41.05 -13.24 11.99
C GLY A 437 39.70 -13.19 12.70
N ILE A 438 39.57 -13.68 13.94
CA ILE A 438 38.28 -13.70 14.63
C ILE A 438 37.87 -12.31 15.11
N ILE A 439 36.59 -11.98 14.89
CA ILE A 439 35.95 -10.72 15.29
C ILE A 439 35.13 -10.99 16.56
N GLY A 440 35.23 -10.08 17.53
CA GLY A 440 34.49 -10.20 18.79
C GLY A 440 34.07 -8.87 19.39
N VAL A 441 33.08 -8.95 20.28
CA VAL A 441 32.53 -7.82 21.02
C VAL A 441 32.48 -8.14 22.51
N THR A 442 32.90 -7.22 23.37
CA THR A 442 32.93 -7.44 24.82
C THR A 442 31.52 -7.49 25.39
N ASN A 443 31.19 -8.53 26.14
CA ASN A 443 29.88 -8.71 26.78
C ASN A 443 29.82 -8.06 28.17
N SER A 444 28.70 -8.21 28.86
CA SER A 444 28.45 -7.59 30.17
C SER A 444 29.24 -8.21 31.35
N GLU A 445 30.12 -9.20 31.13
CA GLU A 445 31.08 -9.64 32.15
C GLU A 445 32.07 -8.53 32.55
N ARG A 446 32.28 -7.56 31.64
CA ARG A 446 33.13 -6.39 31.88
C ARG A 446 32.31 -5.12 31.89
N ARG A 447 32.79 -4.15 32.67
CA ARG A 447 32.20 -2.80 32.76
C ARG A 447 32.19 -2.09 31.41
N GLU A 448 33.25 -2.31 30.61
CA GLU A 448 33.42 -1.75 29.26
C GLU A 448 32.86 -2.70 28.19
N SER A 449 31.58 -3.06 28.28
CA SER A 449 30.88 -3.84 27.24
C SER A 449 30.81 -3.05 25.91
N GLY A 450 30.68 -3.74 24.78
CA GLY A 450 30.55 -3.12 23.46
C GLY A 450 31.86 -2.70 22.80
N VAL A 451 33.02 -3.03 23.39
CA VAL A 451 34.33 -2.91 22.71
C VAL A 451 34.39 -3.92 21.57
N MET A 452 34.75 -3.48 20.37
CA MET A 452 34.89 -4.34 19.20
C MET A 452 36.36 -4.58 18.90
N GLY A 453 36.72 -5.78 18.45
CA GLY A 453 38.09 -6.06 18.07
C GLY A 453 38.23 -7.23 17.12
N VAL A 454 39.37 -7.28 16.46
CA VAL A 454 39.80 -8.39 15.60
C VAL A 454 41.11 -8.93 16.14
N ARG A 455 41.19 -10.24 16.35
CA ARG A 455 42.43 -10.89 16.76
C ARG A 455 43.21 -11.36 15.54
N PHE A 456 44.51 -11.10 15.49
CA PHE A 456 45.38 -11.49 14.38
C PHE A 456 45.98 -12.89 14.53
N MET A 457 46.02 -13.42 15.75
CA MET A 457 46.65 -14.70 16.09
C MET A 457 45.74 -15.58 16.94
N ALA A 458 45.96 -16.90 16.88
CA ALA A 458 45.25 -17.86 17.71
C ALA A 458 45.46 -17.60 19.22
N SER A 459 44.47 -17.96 20.03
CA SER A 459 44.50 -17.79 21.48
C SER A 459 43.47 -18.68 22.17
N ASP A 460 43.84 -19.17 23.35
CA ASP A 460 43.00 -19.94 24.27
C ASP A 460 42.70 -19.16 25.57
N THR A 461 43.23 -17.95 25.71
CA THR A 461 43.16 -17.16 26.95
C THR A 461 42.42 -15.84 26.74
N TYR A 462 42.83 -15.06 25.74
CA TYR A 462 42.28 -13.74 25.43
C TYR A 462 41.54 -13.70 24.09
N GLY A 463 40.39 -13.03 24.06
CA GLY A 463 39.57 -12.81 22.87
C GLY A 463 40.04 -11.65 21.99
N PRO A 464 39.26 -11.32 20.94
CA PRO A 464 39.56 -10.23 20.00
C PRO A 464 39.59 -8.83 20.61
N THR A 465 38.83 -8.60 21.69
CA THR A 465 38.66 -7.27 22.30
C THR A 465 39.73 -6.94 23.35
N GLY A 466 40.62 -7.90 23.63
CA GLY A 466 41.60 -7.79 24.70
C GLY A 466 41.19 -8.41 26.02
N GLU A 467 39.90 -8.72 26.17
CA GLU A 467 39.37 -9.39 27.34
C GLU A 467 39.56 -10.91 27.30
N ARG A 468 39.27 -11.59 28.41
CA ARG A 468 39.22 -13.06 28.42
C ARG A 468 38.17 -13.55 27.43
N LEU A 469 38.35 -14.76 26.93
CA LEU A 469 37.37 -15.37 26.02
C LEU A 469 35.96 -15.44 26.62
N THR A 470 35.84 -15.68 27.93
CA THR A 470 34.56 -15.64 28.66
C THR A 470 33.82 -14.31 28.53
N ALA A 471 34.58 -13.21 28.50
CA ALA A 471 34.06 -11.85 28.41
C ALA A 471 33.88 -11.34 26.98
N THR A 472 34.05 -12.20 25.96
CA THR A 472 34.00 -11.79 24.55
C THR A 472 33.04 -12.65 23.75
N ASN A 473 31.97 -12.04 23.24
CA ASN A 473 31.09 -12.67 22.27
C ASN A 473 31.80 -12.74 20.93
N ILE A 474 31.88 -13.93 20.35
CA ILE A 474 32.49 -14.18 19.05
C ILE A 474 31.41 -14.00 17.98
N ILE A 475 31.59 -13.00 17.12
CA ILE A 475 30.55 -12.57 16.19
C ILE A 475 30.84 -12.92 14.73
N GLY A 476 32.09 -13.30 14.41
CA GLY A 476 32.46 -13.52 13.02
C GLY A 476 33.95 -13.64 12.79
N LYS A 477 34.37 -13.50 11.53
CA LYS A 477 35.78 -13.52 11.13
C LYS A 477 36.06 -12.64 9.90
N VAL A 478 37.30 -12.21 9.78
CA VAL A 478 37.85 -11.58 8.59
C VAL A 478 38.14 -12.67 7.56
N ARG A 479 37.61 -12.50 6.35
CA ARG A 479 37.84 -13.37 5.19
C ARG A 479 39.02 -12.87 4.39
N GLU A 480 39.04 -11.57 4.09
CA GLU A 480 40.09 -10.90 3.30
C GLU A 480 40.43 -9.54 3.93
N GLY A 481 41.61 -9.00 3.64
CA GLY A 481 42.06 -7.72 4.19
C GLY A 481 42.65 -7.79 5.61
N LEU A 482 42.97 -8.98 6.14
CA LEU A 482 43.62 -9.11 7.45
C LEU A 482 45.01 -8.43 7.50
N GLU A 483 45.80 -8.55 6.44
CA GLU A 483 47.11 -7.87 6.33
C GLU A 483 46.97 -6.36 6.18
N PHE A 484 45.89 -5.90 5.54
CA PHE A 484 45.54 -4.48 5.47
C PHE A 484 45.25 -3.93 6.86
N LEU A 485 44.48 -4.65 7.69
CA LEU A 485 44.18 -4.26 9.08
C LEU A 485 45.44 -4.14 9.95
N LYS A 486 46.41 -5.05 9.78
CA LYS A 486 47.67 -5.05 10.55
C LYS A 486 48.53 -3.81 10.30
N LYS A 487 48.37 -3.15 9.15
CA LYS A 487 49.14 -1.96 8.75
C LYS A 487 48.52 -0.64 9.22
N ARG A 488 47.36 -0.68 9.88
CA ARG A 488 46.64 0.52 10.35
C ARG A 488 47.25 1.10 11.62
N ASN A 489 47.01 2.38 11.84
CA ASN A 489 47.40 3.11 13.04
C ASN A 489 46.16 3.54 13.84
N ALA A 490 46.37 3.92 15.11
CA ALA A 490 45.29 4.51 15.91
C ALA A 490 44.79 5.81 15.27
N GLY A 491 43.47 5.94 15.14
CA GLY A 491 42.80 7.03 14.43
C GLY A 491 42.43 6.73 12.98
N ASP A 492 42.99 5.67 12.38
CA ASP A 492 42.66 5.30 11.00
C ASP A 492 41.20 4.83 10.87
N ILE A 493 40.59 5.15 9.73
CA ILE A 493 39.29 4.61 9.33
C ILE A 493 39.52 3.27 8.64
N VAL A 494 38.75 2.27 9.03
CA VAL A 494 38.71 0.94 8.42
C VAL A 494 37.34 0.75 7.82
N TYR A 495 37.31 0.49 6.51
CA TYR A 495 36.10 0.10 5.80
C TYR A 495 35.95 -1.43 5.84
N LEU A 496 34.72 -1.85 6.12
CA LEU A 496 34.35 -3.24 6.32
C LEU A 496 33.22 -3.57 5.34
N ALA A 497 33.36 -4.66 4.60
CA ALA A 497 32.32 -5.17 3.71
C ALA A 497 31.90 -6.57 4.18
N GLU A 498 30.62 -6.74 4.46
CA GLU A 498 30.03 -8.05 4.74
C GLU A 498 29.86 -8.80 3.42
N ASP A 499 30.47 -9.98 3.35
CA ASP A 499 30.30 -10.91 2.23
C ASP A 499 28.88 -11.50 2.31
N VAL A 500 28.08 -11.35 1.24
CA VAL A 500 26.65 -11.74 1.19
C VAL A 500 26.46 -13.07 0.49
#